data_AF-A0A7C3Q461-F1
#
_entry.id   AF-A0A7C3Q461-F1
#
_cell.length_a   1.000
_cell.length_b   1.000
_cell.length_c   1.000
_cell.angle_alpha   90.00
_cell.angle_beta   90.00
_cell.angle_gamma   90.00
#
_symmetry.space_group_name_H-M   'P 1'
#
loop_
_entity.id
_entity.type
_entity.pdbx_description
1 polymer ?
#
loop_
_entity_poly.entity_id
_entity_poly.type
_entity_poly.pdbx_seq_one_letter_code
_entity_poly.pdbx_strand_id
1 'polypeptide(L)'
;MLKLRIALLIFLVTVTPALAEEVSLHGFVQGNYAARITAEELPGPEGGDFLLGEERLQIKLAAASQGGGFFLKTDFFHDVIVRTTEMDVREAYIDYSAGPLDLRIGRQIITWGVGDLLFINDIFPKDYAAFFSGRPLEYLKIGSDAVKVNLFSDLISAEWAVIPFFQSDHLPSSNRFFLFDPFSGVSGTQRMTEEPRAEFENTELALRLFRNLFGLDAAVYA
;
A
#
# COMPACT_ATOMS: atom_id res chain seq x y z
N MET A 1 12.79 -5.88 -21.72
CA MET A 1 13.00 -4.43 -21.97
C MET A 1 12.28 -3.68 -20.86
N LEU A 2 12.96 -3.52 -19.73
CA LEU A 2 12.42 -2.98 -18.49
C LEU A 2 12.57 -1.46 -18.52
N LYS A 3 11.48 -0.72 -18.73
CA LYS A 3 11.49 0.74 -18.57
C LYS A 3 11.48 1.02 -17.07
N LEU A 4 12.66 0.97 -16.48
CA LEU A 4 12.96 1.44 -15.13
C LEU A 4 12.80 2.96 -15.11
N ARG A 5 11.56 3.44 -14.96
CA ARG A 5 11.26 4.84 -14.70
C ARG A 5 11.37 5.08 -13.20
N ILE A 6 12.62 5.07 -12.71
CA ILE A 6 12.92 5.61 -11.39
C ILE A 6 12.85 7.13 -11.53
N ALA A 7 11.70 7.71 -11.22
CA ALA A 7 11.65 9.10 -10.78
C ALA A 7 12.21 9.10 -9.35
N LEU A 8 13.54 9.14 -9.26
CA LEU A 8 14.24 9.34 -8.00
C LEU A 8 14.04 10.80 -7.63
N LEU A 9 12.90 11.13 -7.02
CA LEU A 9 12.85 12.33 -6.21
C LEU A 9 13.68 12.01 -4.95
N ILE A 10 15.00 12.18 -5.06
CA ILE A 10 15.85 12.37 -3.88
C ILE A 10 15.39 13.69 -3.27
N PHE A 11 14.34 13.65 -2.47
CA PHE A 11 14.10 14.69 -1.50
C PHE A 11 15.09 14.40 -0.37
N LEU A 12 16.30 14.93 -0.52
CA LEU A 12 17.30 15.01 0.53
C LEU A 12 16.77 15.99 1.59
N VAL A 13 15.75 15.54 2.32
CA VAL A 13 15.27 16.23 3.50
C VAL A 13 16.29 15.95 4.58
N THR A 14 17.27 16.84 4.63
CA THR A 14 18.07 17.09 5.83
C THR A 14 17.19 17.74 6.90
N VAL A 15 16.01 17.17 7.19
CA VAL A 15 15.26 17.47 8.42
C VAL A 15 15.79 16.50 9.45
N THR A 16 16.97 16.89 9.94
CA THR A 16 17.38 16.78 11.35
C THR A 16 16.78 15.59 12.12
N PRO A 17 17.45 14.43 12.17
CA PRO A 17 17.43 13.61 13.39
C PRO A 17 17.94 14.41 14.62
N ALA A 18 18.56 15.58 14.40
CA ALA A 18 19.02 16.49 15.44
C ALA A 18 17.92 17.28 16.19
N LEU A 19 16.65 17.25 15.73
CA LEU A 19 15.50 17.88 16.40
C LEU A 19 14.46 16.87 16.90
N ALA A 20 14.67 15.58 16.66
CA ALA A 20 13.75 14.54 17.12
C ALA A 20 13.95 14.29 18.62
N GLU A 21 12.87 14.38 19.39
CA GLU A 21 12.87 14.03 20.82
C GLU A 21 12.91 12.50 21.00
N GLU A 22 12.33 11.76 20.05
CA GLU A 22 12.29 10.31 20.04
C GLU A 22 12.65 9.76 18.65
N VAL A 23 13.53 8.76 18.62
CA VAL A 23 13.87 7.99 17.41
C VAL A 23 13.74 6.52 17.74
N SER A 24 12.99 5.77 16.93
CA SER A 24 12.81 4.34 17.09
C SER A 24 13.17 3.58 15.80
N LEU A 25 13.85 2.45 15.99
CA LEU A 25 14.22 1.52 14.93
C LEU A 25 13.66 0.15 15.30
N HIS A 26 12.78 -0.36 14.46
CA HIS A 26 12.14 -1.67 14.61
C HIS A 26 12.22 -2.45 13.31
N GLY A 27 11.94 -3.74 13.37
CA GLY A 27 11.96 -4.59 12.18
C GLY A 27 11.76 -6.05 12.54
N PHE A 28 11.72 -6.89 11.52
CA PHE A 28 11.66 -8.34 11.67
C PHE A 28 12.24 -9.04 10.45
N VAL A 29 12.54 -10.33 10.64
CA VAL A 29 12.78 -11.28 9.56
C VAL A 29 11.64 -12.29 9.56
N GLN A 30 11.18 -12.67 8.37
CA GLN A 30 10.03 -13.54 8.20
C GLN A 30 10.26 -14.52 7.03
N GLY A 31 9.82 -15.76 7.20
CA GLY A 31 9.71 -16.76 6.12
C GLY A 31 8.25 -17.17 5.93
N ASN A 32 7.76 -17.13 4.69
CA ASN A 32 6.38 -17.49 4.35
C ASN A 32 6.38 -18.57 3.26
N TYR A 33 5.69 -19.67 3.51
CA TYR A 33 5.53 -20.76 2.55
C TYR A 33 4.08 -21.23 2.50
N ALA A 34 3.52 -21.34 1.30
CA ALA A 34 2.19 -21.87 1.07
C ALA A 34 2.25 -22.93 -0.05
N ALA A 35 1.79 -24.14 0.25
CA ALA A 35 1.78 -25.26 -0.67
C ALA A 35 0.37 -25.55 -1.18
N ARG A 36 0.28 -26.07 -2.40
CA ARG A 36 -0.95 -26.57 -3.02
C ARG A 36 -1.20 -27.99 -2.54
N ILE A 37 -2.48 -28.31 -2.32
CA ILE A 37 -2.92 -29.66 -1.93
C ILE A 37 -3.71 -30.38 -3.02
N THR A 38 -3.99 -29.70 -4.13
CA THR A 38 -4.83 -30.21 -5.23
C THR A 38 -4.07 -31.11 -6.20
N ALA A 39 -2.73 -31.17 -6.12
CA ALA A 39 -1.84 -31.83 -7.07
C ALA A 39 -1.99 -31.33 -8.53
N GLU A 40 -2.65 -30.18 -8.72
CA GLU A 40 -2.79 -29.51 -10.01
C GLU A 40 -1.70 -28.44 -10.13
N GLU A 41 -0.91 -28.50 -11.21
CA GLU A 41 0.09 -27.50 -11.56
C GLU A 41 -0.48 -26.51 -12.60
N LEU A 42 -0.11 -25.24 -12.46
CA LEU A 42 -0.37 -24.23 -13.47
C LEU A 42 0.75 -24.24 -14.53
N PRO A 43 0.46 -23.83 -15.77
CA PRO A 43 1.50 -23.66 -16.78
C PRO A 43 2.54 -22.61 -16.36
N GLY A 44 3.82 -22.88 -16.64
CA GLY A 44 4.91 -21.93 -16.46
C GLY A 44 5.75 -22.17 -15.20
N PRO A 45 6.81 -21.37 -15.01
CA PRO A 45 7.81 -21.60 -13.96
C PRO A 45 7.29 -21.37 -12.54
N GLU A 46 6.17 -20.66 -12.39
CA GLU A 46 5.57 -20.28 -11.09
C GLU A 46 4.42 -21.20 -10.66
N GLY A 47 4.07 -22.18 -11.51
CA GLY A 47 2.86 -22.98 -11.38
C GLY A 47 3.01 -24.28 -10.60
N GLY A 48 4.16 -24.55 -10.00
CA GLY A 48 4.43 -25.78 -9.26
C GLY A 48 3.72 -25.88 -7.91
N ASP A 49 4.19 -26.81 -7.08
CA ASP A 49 3.59 -27.17 -5.79
C ASP A 49 3.44 -26.03 -4.78
N PHE A 50 4.26 -24.97 -4.89
CA PHE A 50 4.21 -23.83 -3.98
C PHE A 50 3.51 -22.64 -4.61
N LEU A 51 2.56 -22.05 -3.88
CA LEU A 51 1.91 -20.78 -4.20
C LEU A 51 2.76 -19.58 -3.73
N LEU A 52 3.40 -19.74 -2.57
CA LEU A 52 4.24 -18.73 -1.94
C LEU A 52 5.47 -19.42 -1.36
N GLY A 53 6.62 -18.80 -1.59
CA GLY A 53 7.88 -19.09 -0.92
C GLY A 53 8.66 -17.80 -0.87
N GLU A 54 8.73 -17.17 0.29
CA GLU A 54 9.35 -15.85 0.46
C GLU A 54 10.10 -15.74 1.77
N GLU A 55 11.28 -15.13 1.70
CA GLU A 55 12.04 -14.67 2.85
C GLU A 55 12.07 -13.14 2.83
N ARG A 56 11.79 -12.49 3.97
CA ARG A 56 11.63 -11.04 4.05
C ARG A 56 12.33 -10.46 5.27
N LEU A 57 12.97 -9.31 5.08
CA LEU A 57 13.46 -8.41 6.11
C LEU A 57 12.69 -7.10 6.02
N GLN A 58 12.02 -6.71 7.10
CA GLN A 58 11.36 -5.41 7.23
C GLN A 58 12.14 -4.52 8.19
N ILE A 59 12.31 -3.26 7.82
CA ILE A 59 12.92 -2.22 8.65
C ILE A 59 11.94 -1.05 8.76
N LYS A 60 11.75 -0.57 9.99
CA LYS A 60 10.94 0.61 10.35
C LYS A 60 11.79 1.61 11.09
N LEU A 61 11.87 2.82 10.58
CA LEU A 61 12.48 3.96 11.23
C LEU A 61 11.41 5.01 11.47
N ALA A 62 11.27 5.47 12.71
CA ALA A 62 10.39 6.57 13.07
C ALA A 62 11.16 7.61 13.87
N ALA A 63 10.85 8.88 13.64
CA ALA A 63 11.35 9.99 14.44
C ALA A 63 10.20 10.97 14.70
N ALA A 64 10.10 11.47 15.93
CA ALA A 64 9.04 12.38 16.33
C ALA A 64 9.60 13.59 17.10
N SER A 65 8.93 14.73 16.95
CA SER A 65 9.16 15.96 17.70
C SER A 65 7.82 16.64 18.02
N GLN A 66 7.84 17.73 18.78
CA GLN A 66 6.62 18.51 19.03
C GLN A 66 6.08 19.09 17.72
N GLY A 67 4.94 18.55 17.26
CA GLY A 67 4.23 19.02 16.07
C GLY A 67 4.71 18.43 14.74
N GLY A 68 5.58 17.42 14.73
CA GLY A 68 6.02 16.79 13.50
C GLY A 68 6.62 15.40 13.67
N GLY A 69 6.68 14.65 12.58
CA GLY A 69 7.23 13.30 12.57
C GLY A 69 7.69 12.85 11.22
N PHE A 70 8.50 11.80 11.21
CA PHE A 70 8.98 11.10 10.03
C PHE A 70 8.78 9.60 10.24
N PHE A 71 8.37 8.91 9.18
CA PHE A 71 8.23 7.47 9.19
C PHE A 71 8.73 6.86 7.88
N LEU A 72 9.52 5.80 8.00
CA LEU A 72 10.01 4.98 6.89
C LEU A 72 9.79 3.51 7.22
N LYS A 73 9.14 2.78 6.32
CA LYS A 73 8.98 1.33 6.35
C LYS A 73 9.43 0.77 5.01
N THR A 74 10.43 -0.09 5.05
CA THR A 74 11.01 -0.70 3.84
C THR A 74 11.17 -2.19 4.04
N ASP A 75 10.81 -2.95 3.02
CA ASP A 75 10.99 -4.38 2.95
C ASP A 75 12.03 -4.75 1.91
N PHE A 76 12.83 -5.76 2.24
CA PHE A 76 13.69 -6.48 1.31
C PHE A 76 13.22 -7.93 1.32
N PHE A 77 12.90 -8.50 0.17
CA PHE A 77 12.38 -9.85 0.10
C PHE A 77 12.94 -10.64 -1.07
N HIS A 78 13.04 -11.95 -0.87
CA HIS A 78 13.48 -12.91 -1.86
C HIS A 78 12.33 -13.89 -2.12
N ASP A 79 11.86 -13.91 -3.37
CA ASP A 79 10.91 -14.91 -3.84
C ASP A 79 11.68 -16.16 -4.27
N VAL A 80 11.47 -17.26 -3.55
CA VAL A 80 12.19 -18.53 -3.74
C VAL A 80 11.71 -19.27 -5.00
N ILE A 81 10.47 -19.04 -5.44
CA ILE A 81 9.85 -19.72 -6.58
C ILE A 81 10.48 -19.20 -7.87
N VAL A 82 10.51 -17.87 -8.06
CA VAL A 82 11.12 -17.24 -9.24
C VAL A 82 12.58 -16.85 -9.07
N ARG A 83 13.13 -16.96 -7.85
CA ARG A 83 14.51 -16.62 -7.48
C ARG A 83 14.85 -15.15 -7.72
N THR A 84 13.93 -14.26 -7.39
CA THR A 84 14.10 -12.82 -7.53
C THR A 84 14.21 -12.17 -6.15
N THR A 85 15.08 -11.16 -6.03
CA THR A 85 15.17 -10.32 -4.83
C THR A 85 14.70 -8.91 -5.18
N GLU A 86 13.82 -8.38 -4.35
CA GLU A 86 13.17 -7.09 -4.56
C GLU A 86 13.19 -6.26 -3.27
N MET A 87 12.99 -4.95 -3.43
CA MET A 87 12.88 -3.99 -2.34
C MET A 87 11.60 -3.18 -2.55
N ASP A 88 10.83 -3.00 -1.48
CA ASP A 88 9.62 -2.20 -1.49
C ASP A 88 9.64 -1.15 -0.36
N VAL A 89 9.51 0.12 -0.72
CA VAL A 89 9.30 1.21 0.25
C VAL A 89 7.80 1.31 0.48
N ARG A 90 7.33 0.64 1.53
CA ARG A 90 5.91 0.52 1.86
C ARG A 90 5.31 1.84 2.35
N GLU A 91 6.05 2.55 3.20
CA GLU A 91 5.66 3.87 3.71
C GLU A 91 6.90 4.75 3.86
N ALA A 92 6.78 6.01 3.48
CA ALA A 92 7.81 7.04 3.60
C ALA A 92 7.12 8.40 3.63
N TYR A 93 6.86 8.94 4.81
CA TYR A 93 6.10 10.18 4.96
C TYR A 93 6.62 11.07 6.08
N ILE A 94 6.25 12.34 6.01
CA ILE A 94 6.42 13.35 7.04
C ILE A 94 5.03 13.77 7.53
N ASP A 95 4.90 13.87 8.84
CA ASP A 95 3.72 14.41 9.52
C ASP A 95 4.01 15.82 10.04
N TYR A 96 2.99 16.67 10.02
CA TYR A 96 2.98 17.97 10.65
C TYR A 96 1.62 18.21 11.31
N SER A 97 1.63 18.65 12.56
CA SER A 97 0.45 18.89 13.36
C SER A 97 0.48 20.29 13.96
N ALA A 98 -0.59 21.06 13.73
CA ALA A 98 -0.74 22.42 14.25
C ALA A 98 -2.19 22.72 14.63
N GLY A 99 -2.48 22.72 15.93
CA GLY A 99 -3.83 22.96 16.44
C GLY A 99 -4.82 21.89 15.92
N PRO A 100 -5.89 22.25 15.20
CA PRO A 100 -6.87 21.30 14.66
C PRO A 100 -6.45 20.67 13.32
N LEU A 101 -5.27 21.01 12.78
CA LEU A 101 -4.80 20.58 11.47
C LEU A 101 -3.72 19.51 11.62
N ASP A 102 -3.91 18.37 10.94
CA ASP A 102 -2.85 17.38 10.69
C ASP A 102 -2.61 17.24 9.19
N LEU A 103 -1.34 17.18 8.81
CA LEU A 103 -0.88 17.03 7.44
C LEU A 103 0.09 15.85 7.36
N ARG A 104 -0.14 14.94 6.41
CA ARG A 104 0.79 13.85 6.08
C ARG A 104 1.14 13.91 4.61
N ILE A 105 2.43 14.00 4.30
CA ILE A 105 2.93 14.07 2.93
C ILE A 105 3.90 12.93 2.68
N GLY A 106 3.68 12.19 1.59
CA GLY A 106 4.57 11.13 1.13
C GLY A 106 3.82 9.83 0.88
N ARG A 107 4.59 8.74 0.78
CA ARG A 107 4.04 7.39 0.59
C ARG A 107 3.44 6.89 1.89
N GLN A 108 2.15 6.56 1.88
CA GLN A 108 1.43 6.18 3.09
C GLN A 108 0.34 5.15 2.77
N ILE A 109 0.06 4.27 3.72
CA ILE A 109 -1.11 3.41 3.63
C ILE A 109 -2.31 4.19 4.17
N ILE A 110 -3.24 4.55 3.28
CA ILE A 110 -4.50 5.20 3.66
C ILE A 110 -5.55 4.11 3.88
N THR A 111 -6.41 4.30 4.88
CA THR A 111 -7.40 3.30 5.28
C THR A 111 -8.63 4.00 5.79
N TRP A 112 -9.78 3.66 5.23
CA TRP A 112 -11.09 4.08 5.72
C TRP A 112 -11.91 2.87 6.15
N GLY A 113 -12.90 3.11 7.00
CA GLY A 113 -13.75 2.04 7.54
C GLY A 113 -13.10 1.24 8.67
N VAL A 114 -13.96 0.50 9.36
CA VAL A 114 -13.63 -0.30 10.55
C VAL A 114 -13.98 -1.78 10.36
N GLY A 115 -14.41 -2.16 9.15
CA GLY A 115 -14.80 -3.53 8.84
C GLY A 115 -13.60 -4.44 8.65
N ASP A 116 -13.66 -5.63 9.25
CA ASP A 116 -12.65 -6.67 9.04
C ASP A 116 -12.82 -7.29 7.66
N LEU A 117 -11.88 -6.97 6.75
CA LEU A 117 -11.83 -7.46 5.36
C LEU A 117 -13.06 -7.11 4.51
N LEU A 118 -13.88 -6.16 4.96
CA LEU A 118 -15.03 -5.63 4.24
C LEU A 118 -14.78 -4.16 3.88
N PHE A 119 -14.32 -3.94 2.65
CA PHE A 119 -13.80 -2.67 2.17
C PHE A 119 -14.84 -1.87 1.36
N ILE A 120 -15.97 -1.53 1.98
CA ILE A 120 -17.02 -0.76 1.29
C ILE A 120 -16.56 0.68 1.03
N ASN A 121 -15.98 1.32 2.04
CA ASN A 121 -15.52 2.71 1.97
C ASN A 121 -13.99 2.81 1.79
N ASP A 122 -13.27 1.70 1.98
CA ASP A 122 -11.82 1.67 1.81
C ASP A 122 -11.48 1.40 0.34
N ILE A 123 -11.42 2.46 -0.46
CA ILE A 123 -11.14 2.37 -1.90
C ILE A 123 -9.64 2.39 -2.24
N PHE A 124 -8.77 2.47 -1.23
CA PHE A 124 -7.32 2.58 -1.43
C PHE A 124 -6.71 1.24 -1.87
N PRO A 125 -5.56 1.27 -2.58
CA PRO A 125 -5.05 0.09 -3.28
C PRO A 125 -4.69 -1.06 -2.34
N LYS A 126 -4.94 -2.27 -2.83
CA LYS A 126 -4.76 -3.53 -2.10
C LYS A 126 -3.97 -4.54 -2.90
N ASP A 127 -3.23 -5.37 -2.19
CA ASP A 127 -2.56 -6.54 -2.73
C ASP A 127 -3.38 -7.80 -2.41
N TYR A 128 -4.31 -8.11 -3.31
CA TYR A 128 -5.12 -9.30 -3.21
C TYR A 128 -4.31 -10.57 -3.48
N ALA A 129 -3.25 -10.50 -4.29
CA ALA A 129 -2.33 -11.62 -4.48
C ALA A 129 -1.61 -11.98 -3.16
N ALA A 130 -1.18 -10.99 -2.38
CA ALA A 130 -0.63 -11.19 -1.04
C ALA A 130 -1.66 -11.84 -0.10
N PHE A 131 -2.89 -11.34 -0.10
CA PHE A 131 -3.96 -11.88 0.75
C PHE A 131 -4.30 -13.34 0.41
N PHE A 132 -4.57 -13.65 -0.86
CA PHE A 132 -4.94 -15.00 -1.27
C PHE A 132 -3.78 -16.00 -1.24
N SER A 133 -2.52 -15.54 -1.28
CA SER A 133 -1.34 -16.40 -1.09
C SER A 133 -1.05 -16.70 0.38
N GLY A 134 -1.76 -16.07 1.31
CA GLY A 134 -1.61 -16.30 2.76
C GLY A 134 -0.51 -15.48 3.42
N ARG A 135 -0.06 -14.37 2.81
CA ARG A 135 0.80 -13.41 3.50
C ARG A 135 0.03 -12.78 4.68
N PRO A 136 0.73 -12.30 5.74
CA PRO A 136 0.06 -11.59 6.82
C PRO A 136 -0.76 -10.40 6.33
N LEU A 137 -1.82 -10.07 7.06
CA LEU A 137 -2.74 -8.99 6.69
C LEU A 137 -2.08 -7.62 6.53
N GLU A 138 -0.91 -7.40 7.15
CA GLU A 138 -0.17 -6.16 6.95
C GLU A 138 0.21 -5.92 5.49
N TYR A 139 0.30 -6.96 4.64
CA TYR A 139 0.65 -6.87 3.22
C TYR A 139 -0.55 -6.68 2.30
N LEU A 140 -1.78 -6.75 2.82
CA LEU A 140 -2.98 -6.57 2.01
C LEU A 140 -3.13 -5.12 1.53
N LYS A 141 -2.62 -4.13 2.25
CA LYS A 141 -2.75 -2.71 1.85
C LYS A 141 -1.47 -2.19 1.24
N ILE A 142 -1.60 -1.44 0.16
CA ILE A 142 -0.47 -0.85 -0.58
C ILE A 142 -0.36 0.63 -0.21
N GLY A 143 0.86 1.15 -0.18
CA GLY A 143 1.10 2.57 0.03
C GLY A 143 0.82 3.39 -1.23
N SER A 144 0.18 4.54 -1.08
CA SER A 144 -0.02 5.52 -2.15
C SER A 144 0.81 6.77 -1.86
N ASP A 145 1.37 7.36 -2.92
CA ASP A 145 2.00 8.68 -2.82
C ASP A 145 0.91 9.74 -2.73
N ALA A 146 0.76 10.36 -1.55
CA ALA A 146 -0.39 11.21 -1.26
C ALA A 146 -0.05 12.39 -0.35
N VAL A 147 -0.88 13.42 -0.43
CA VAL A 147 -1.02 14.44 0.60
C VAL A 147 -2.35 14.19 1.30
N LYS A 148 -2.29 13.94 2.60
CA LYS A 148 -3.47 13.76 3.45
C LYS A 148 -3.60 14.92 4.41
N VAL A 149 -4.78 15.53 4.44
CA VAL A 149 -5.10 16.66 5.32
C VAL A 149 -6.26 16.24 6.22
N ASN A 150 -6.06 16.29 7.53
CA ASN A 150 -7.14 16.16 8.50
C ASN A 150 -7.40 17.51 9.15
N LEU A 151 -8.68 17.88 9.23
CA LEU A 151 -9.13 19.06 9.95
C LEU A 151 -10.19 18.63 10.97
N PHE A 152 -9.92 18.92 12.24
CA PHE A 152 -10.79 18.59 13.34
C PHE A 152 -11.59 19.80 13.81
N SER A 153 -12.88 19.61 14.07
CA SER A 153 -13.72 20.61 14.73
C SER A 153 -14.79 19.95 15.58
N ASP A 154 -15.41 20.72 16.48
CA ASP A 154 -16.48 20.25 17.36
C ASP A 154 -17.77 19.87 16.60
N LEU A 155 -17.95 20.42 15.39
CA LEU A 155 -19.14 20.21 14.57
C LEU A 155 -18.96 19.08 13.56
N ILE A 156 -17.83 19.03 12.86
CA ILE A 156 -17.54 18.02 11.86
C ILE A 156 -16.04 17.94 11.62
N SER A 157 -15.51 16.73 11.47
CA SER A 157 -14.12 16.53 11.06
C SER A 157 -14.07 16.13 9.60
N ALA A 158 -12.98 16.49 8.93
CA ALA A 158 -12.76 16.21 7.52
C ALA A 158 -11.38 15.58 7.32
N GLU A 159 -11.32 14.57 6.47
CA GLU A 159 -10.09 13.94 6.00
C GLU A 159 -10.09 13.98 4.47
N TRP A 160 -9.06 14.60 3.89
CA TRP A 160 -8.90 14.80 2.46
C TRP A 160 -7.63 14.07 2.03
N ALA A 161 -7.71 13.23 1.00
CA ALA A 161 -6.55 12.61 0.38
C ALA A 161 -6.42 13.10 -1.07
N VAL A 162 -5.24 13.58 -1.42
CA VAL A 162 -4.86 14.01 -2.76
C VAL A 162 -3.76 13.09 -3.25
N ILE A 163 -4.06 12.30 -4.29
CA ILE A 163 -3.20 11.23 -4.80
C ILE A 163 -2.82 11.60 -6.25
N PRO A 164 -1.68 12.28 -6.47
CA PRO A 164 -1.30 12.76 -7.80
C PRO A 164 -0.88 11.64 -8.76
N PHE A 165 -0.53 10.46 -8.24
CA PHE A 165 -0.07 9.32 -9.03
C PHE A 165 -0.92 8.10 -8.72
N PHE A 166 -1.61 7.60 -9.74
CA PHE A 166 -2.43 6.40 -9.65
C PHE A 166 -1.62 5.20 -9.16
N GLN A 167 -2.20 4.43 -8.26
CA GLN A 167 -1.65 3.18 -7.75
C GLN A 167 -2.71 2.09 -7.91
N SER A 168 -2.41 1.06 -8.71
CA SER A 168 -3.32 -0.06 -8.95
C SER A 168 -3.35 -1.05 -7.80
N ASP A 169 -4.47 -1.77 -7.68
CA ASP A 169 -4.55 -3.01 -6.93
C ASP A 169 -3.64 -4.07 -7.56
N HIS A 170 -2.92 -4.82 -6.72
CA HIS A 170 -2.25 -6.04 -7.17
C HIS A 170 -3.24 -7.21 -7.13
N LEU A 171 -3.82 -7.51 -8.29
CA LEU A 171 -4.72 -8.63 -8.46
C LEU A 171 -3.95 -9.95 -8.59
N PRO A 172 -4.51 -11.09 -8.14
CA PRO A 172 -3.95 -12.40 -8.40
C PRO A 172 -3.72 -12.62 -9.90
N SER A 173 -2.58 -13.21 -10.26
CA SER A 173 -2.25 -13.55 -11.64
C SER A 173 -2.45 -15.04 -11.91
N SER A 174 -2.73 -15.39 -13.17
CA SER A 174 -2.89 -16.79 -13.59
C SER A 174 -1.58 -17.58 -13.57
N ASN A 175 -0.44 -16.94 -13.33
CA ASN A 175 0.85 -17.62 -13.18
C ASN A 175 0.89 -18.44 -11.88
N ARG A 176 0.19 -17.96 -10.83
CA ARG A 176 0.19 -18.57 -9.50
C ARG A 176 -1.19 -18.95 -8.98
N PHE A 177 -2.26 -18.42 -9.56
CA PHE A 177 -3.62 -18.67 -9.10
C PHE A 177 -4.45 -19.34 -10.19
N PHE A 178 -5.32 -20.26 -9.76
CA PHE A 178 -6.40 -20.77 -10.61
C PHE A 178 -7.46 -19.69 -10.71
N LEU A 179 -7.53 -19.04 -11.86
CA LEU A 179 -8.48 -17.95 -12.12
C LEU A 179 -9.42 -18.35 -13.23
N PHE A 180 -10.71 -18.07 -13.02
CA PHE A 180 -11.68 -18.17 -14.09
C PHE A 180 -11.46 -17.04 -15.09
N ASP A 181 -11.27 -17.39 -16.35
CA ASP A 181 -11.14 -16.43 -17.45
C ASP A 181 -12.38 -16.49 -18.36
N PRO A 182 -13.32 -15.54 -18.24
CA PRO A 182 -14.52 -15.51 -19.08
C PRO A 182 -14.22 -15.23 -20.55
N PHE A 183 -13.00 -14.82 -20.90
CA PHE A 183 -12.63 -14.42 -22.25
C PHE A 183 -11.53 -15.30 -22.86
N SER A 184 -11.36 -16.55 -22.41
CA SER A 184 -10.22 -17.44 -22.76
C SER A 184 -9.94 -17.61 -24.27
N GLY A 185 -10.91 -17.32 -25.15
CA GLY A 185 -10.71 -17.28 -26.61
C GLY A 185 -10.01 -16.02 -27.16
N VAL A 186 -9.85 -14.97 -26.36
CA VAL A 186 -9.08 -13.76 -26.70
C VAL A 186 -7.64 -13.98 -26.26
N SER A 187 -6.73 -14.07 -27.24
CA SER A 187 -5.31 -14.31 -26.98
C SER A 187 -4.73 -13.24 -26.03
N GLY A 188 -3.83 -13.66 -25.12
CA GLY A 188 -3.22 -12.76 -24.14
C GLY A 188 -2.50 -11.56 -24.76
N THR A 189 -2.04 -11.66 -26.01
CA THR A 189 -1.42 -10.55 -26.75
C THR A 189 -2.40 -9.45 -27.15
N GLN A 190 -3.71 -9.71 -27.10
CA GLN A 190 -4.77 -8.74 -27.44
C GLN A 190 -5.37 -8.06 -26.21
N ARG A 191 -5.08 -8.57 -25.01
CA ARG A 191 -5.51 -7.95 -23.76
C ARG A 191 -4.45 -6.96 -23.33
N MET A 192 -4.84 -5.69 -23.27
CA MET A 192 -3.98 -4.62 -22.82
C MET A 192 -4.62 -3.97 -21.61
N THR A 193 -3.85 -3.84 -20.54
CA THR A 193 -4.21 -3.00 -19.40
C THR A 193 -3.61 -1.62 -19.65
N GLU A 194 -4.45 -0.60 -19.64
CA GLU A 194 -4.00 0.80 -19.69
C GLU A 194 -4.20 1.41 -18.31
N GLU A 195 -3.11 1.81 -17.68
CA GLU A 195 -3.14 2.55 -16.42
C GLU A 195 -3.10 4.06 -16.69
N PRO A 196 -3.73 4.88 -15.84
CA PRO A 196 -3.60 6.33 -15.88
C PRO A 196 -2.13 6.75 -15.91
N ARG A 197 -1.81 7.76 -16.71
CA ARG A 197 -0.45 8.29 -16.79
C ARG A 197 -0.12 9.07 -15.52
N ALA A 198 1.15 9.08 -15.13
CA ALA A 198 1.65 9.90 -14.02
C ALA A 198 1.71 11.40 -14.40
N GLU A 199 0.53 12.01 -14.53
CA GLU A 199 0.28 13.38 -14.93
C GLU A 199 -0.70 13.99 -13.92
N PHE A 200 -0.55 15.28 -13.59
CA PHE A 200 -1.41 15.94 -12.58
C PHE A 200 -2.90 15.92 -12.93
N GLU A 201 -3.25 15.79 -14.21
CA GLU A 201 -4.64 15.67 -14.67
C GLU A 201 -5.30 14.37 -14.19
N ASN A 202 -4.51 13.34 -13.86
CA ASN A 202 -4.99 12.06 -13.33
C ASN A 202 -4.93 12.01 -11.80
N THR A 203 -4.89 13.17 -11.13
CA THR A 203 -4.92 13.23 -9.66
C THR A 203 -6.25 12.73 -9.13
N GLU A 204 -6.21 11.78 -8.21
CA GLU A 204 -7.39 11.28 -7.50
C GLU A 204 -7.59 12.10 -6.22
N LEU A 205 -8.85 12.42 -5.95
CA LEU A 205 -9.27 13.15 -4.76
C LEU A 205 -10.25 12.28 -4.00
N ALA A 206 -10.07 12.19 -2.68
CA ALA A 206 -10.98 11.50 -1.81
C ALA A 206 -11.28 12.38 -0.58
N LEU A 207 -12.56 12.48 -0.22
CA LEU A 207 -13.05 13.25 0.91
C LEU A 207 -13.85 12.36 1.86
N ARG A 208 -13.51 12.38 3.15
CA ARG A 208 -14.33 11.84 4.22
C ARG A 208 -14.73 12.95 5.19
N LEU A 209 -16.04 13.15 5.35
CA LEU A 209 -16.61 13.98 6.40
C LEU A 209 -17.17 13.07 7.49
N PHE A 210 -16.79 13.27 8.75
CA PHE A 210 -17.16 12.38 9.83
C PHE A 210 -17.41 13.08 11.16
N ARG A 211 -18.26 12.48 11.99
CA ARG A 211 -18.60 12.97 13.32
C ARG A 211 -19.14 11.84 14.19
N ASN A 212 -18.82 11.86 15.49
CA ASN A 212 -19.55 11.07 16.48
C ASN A 212 -20.86 11.80 16.89
N LEU A 213 -21.98 11.12 16.73
CA LEU A 213 -23.32 11.58 17.05
C LEU A 213 -23.95 10.63 18.07
N PHE A 214 -24.07 11.04 19.33
CA PHE A 214 -24.69 10.22 20.38
C PHE A 214 -24.06 8.81 20.54
N GLY A 215 -22.76 8.69 20.32
CA GLY A 215 -22.04 7.40 20.35
C GLY A 215 -22.06 6.62 19.03
N LEU A 216 -22.72 7.13 17.98
CA LEU A 216 -22.67 6.59 16.63
C LEU A 216 -21.66 7.36 15.77
N ASP A 217 -20.73 6.66 15.13
CA ASP A 217 -19.85 7.28 14.15
C ASP A 217 -20.57 7.36 12.80
N ALA A 218 -20.86 8.59 12.37
CA ALA A 218 -21.45 8.87 11.08
C ALA A 218 -20.40 9.45 10.13
N ALA A 219 -20.36 8.97 8.89
CA ALA A 219 -19.45 9.47 7.86
C ALA A 219 -20.09 9.48 6.47
N VAL A 220 -19.66 10.45 5.66
CA VAL A 220 -20.00 10.58 4.24
C VAL A 220 -18.68 10.65 3.45
N TYR A 221 -18.68 10.00 2.30
CA TYR A 221 -17.51 9.83 1.44
C TYR A 221 -17.82 10.41 0.05
N ALA A 222 -16.82 11.04 -0.57
CA ALA A 222 -16.90 11.59 -1.93
C ALA A 222 -15.54 11.51 -2.62
#